data_AF-A0A2X0M723-F1
#
_entry.id   AF-A0A2X0M723-F1
#
_cell.length_a   1.000
_cell.length_b   1.000
_cell.length_c   1.000
_cell.angle_alpha   90.00
_cell.angle_beta   90.00
_cell.angle_gamma   90.00
#
_symmetry.space_group_name_H-M   'P 1'
#
loop_
_entity.id
_entity.type
_entity.pdbx_description
1 polymer ?
#
loop_
_entity_poly.entity_id
_entity_poly.type
_entity_poly.pdbx_seq_one_letter_code
_entity_poly.pdbx_strand_id
1 'polypeptide(L)'
;MRVGQGGRVPPRVRTPQRHDVEASHTTRAPPRSDLLSGQIARRAAEETGLDGQTDRLPTAAELYISHLPGLPSDDTTTLFGGTLPATAAASATSTDHSDAHLYFLMAQPRHIPNRHRLIIWFNGGPGCSSLDGAFIENGPFRVNKDGKTLKKVVSSWNEYATVIFLDQPAGTGFSYATSDFVTELDTAADQVVEFLINLYSIFPELSTMDTYLAGESYAGQYIPYIASAILETARIKIPLKGLVMGNGWYSPKDQYPAYLDYLVQRKLVTKGSATYKTIQKTTEECLKTLHEMEVKDPQMKGSTVVGTCEQILNDVTEGTKKGDLCLNQYDTSSYNRCEEEWPPEVTQVQPP
;
A
#
# COMPACT_ATOMS: atom_id res chain seq x y z
N MET A 1 20.89 45.80 30.53
CA MET A 1 22.28 46.10 30.94
C MET A 1 23.24 45.16 30.19
N ARG A 2 24.51 45.55 30.00
CA ARG A 2 25.68 44.64 29.77
C ARG A 2 26.43 44.51 31.12
N VAL A 3 27.46 43.70 31.39
CA VAL A 3 28.44 42.85 30.64
C VAL A 3 28.70 41.61 31.54
N GLY A 4 29.14 40.42 31.10
CA GLY A 4 29.43 39.88 29.77
C GLY A 4 30.73 39.03 29.73
N GLN A 5 30.67 37.83 29.12
CA GLN A 5 31.75 36.84 28.92
C GLN A 5 32.31 36.07 30.14
N GLY A 6 32.65 34.80 29.89
CA GLY A 6 33.23 33.85 30.85
C GLY A 6 33.05 32.40 30.38
N GLY A 7 33.83 31.94 29.40
CA GLY A 7 33.59 30.67 28.71
C GLY A 7 34.25 29.43 29.32
N ARG A 8 33.57 28.28 29.23
CA ARG A 8 34.15 26.92 29.32
C ARG A 8 33.42 25.99 28.36
N VAL A 9 34.17 25.13 27.67
CA VAL A 9 33.64 24.10 26.76
C VAL A 9 33.39 22.81 27.55
N PRO A 10 32.18 22.22 27.52
CA PRO A 10 31.95 20.88 28.07
C PRO A 10 32.57 19.80 27.16
N PRO A 11 33.03 18.67 27.70
CA PRO A 11 33.70 17.63 26.92
C PRO A 11 32.74 16.91 25.96
N ARG A 12 33.28 16.35 24.86
CA ARG A 12 32.54 15.47 23.96
C ARG A 12 32.01 14.26 24.74
N VAL A 13 30.70 14.09 24.77
CA VAL A 13 30.08 12.80 25.13
C VAL A 13 30.55 11.77 24.10
N ARG A 14 31.11 10.65 24.57
CA ARG A 14 31.42 9.52 23.69
C ARG A 14 30.11 8.80 23.35
N THR A 15 29.89 8.52 22.08
CA THR A 15 28.90 7.52 21.66
C THR A 15 29.19 6.19 22.36
N PRO A 16 28.18 5.50 22.90
CA PRO A 16 28.33 4.10 23.26
C PRO A 16 28.75 3.30 22.02
N GLN A 17 29.71 2.38 22.18
CA GLN A 17 29.96 1.39 21.13
C GLN A 17 28.70 0.51 21.01
N ARG A 18 28.27 0.21 19.79
CA ARG A 18 27.29 -0.86 19.59
C ARG A 18 27.92 -2.15 20.10
N HIS A 19 27.20 -2.90 20.93
CA HIS A 19 27.55 -4.28 21.21
C HIS A 19 27.00 -5.13 20.07
N ASP A 20 27.90 -5.77 19.33
CA ASP A 20 27.51 -6.73 18.30
C ASP A 20 26.88 -7.95 18.99
N VAL A 21 25.55 -8.08 18.87
CA VAL A 21 24.81 -9.29 19.22
C VAL A 21 24.67 -10.09 17.93
N GLU A 22 25.56 -11.06 17.76
CA GLU A 22 25.63 -11.93 16.58
C GLU A 22 24.44 -12.90 16.54
N ALA A 23 23.28 -12.39 16.14
CA ALA A 23 22.08 -13.18 15.92
C ALA A 23 22.28 -14.06 14.67
N SER A 24 22.35 -15.38 14.89
CA SER A 24 22.53 -16.38 13.82
C SER A 24 21.27 -16.50 12.97
N HIS A 25 21.09 -15.54 12.05
CA HIS A 25 20.04 -15.57 11.05
C HIS A 25 20.47 -16.46 9.86
N THR A 26 19.88 -17.63 9.76
CA THR A 26 19.78 -18.33 8.47
C THR A 26 18.80 -17.55 7.58
N THR A 27 19.31 -16.52 6.90
CA THR A 27 18.56 -15.71 5.95
C THR A 27 18.09 -16.58 4.79
N ARG A 28 16.82 -16.99 4.84
CA ARG A 28 16.13 -17.52 3.66
C ARG A 28 16.01 -16.35 2.69
N ALA A 29 16.64 -16.47 1.53
CA ALA A 29 16.58 -15.45 0.48
C ALA A 29 15.11 -15.12 0.13
N PRO A 30 14.81 -13.88 -0.30
CA PRO A 30 13.49 -13.53 -0.81
C PRO A 30 13.07 -14.47 -1.95
N PRO A 31 11.76 -14.70 -2.15
CA PRO A 31 11.28 -15.48 -3.29
C PRO A 31 11.78 -14.87 -4.61
N ARG A 32 11.93 -15.73 -5.62
CA ARG A 32 12.56 -15.33 -6.90
C ARG A 32 11.73 -14.32 -7.71
N SER A 33 10.45 -14.14 -7.38
CA SER A 33 9.57 -13.08 -7.89
C SER A 33 10.17 -11.70 -7.70
N ASP A 34 10.57 -11.37 -6.47
CA ASP A 34 10.87 -10.00 -6.05
C ASP A 34 12.13 -9.47 -6.77
N LEU A 35 13.12 -10.36 -6.93
CA LEU A 35 14.35 -10.12 -7.69
C LEU A 35 14.16 -10.12 -9.21
N LEU A 36 13.05 -10.66 -9.73
CA LEU A 36 12.71 -10.70 -11.15
C LEU A 36 11.85 -9.49 -11.54
N SER A 37 10.85 -9.15 -10.72
CA SER A 37 10.04 -7.93 -10.79
C SER A 37 10.91 -6.68 -10.91
N GLY A 38 11.91 -6.51 -10.03
CA GLY A 38 12.86 -5.40 -10.12
C GLY A 38 13.72 -5.36 -11.39
N GLN A 39 13.92 -6.49 -12.08
CA GLN A 39 14.61 -6.56 -13.37
C GLN A 39 13.67 -6.29 -14.56
N ILE A 40 12.40 -6.66 -14.45
CA ILE A 40 11.37 -6.42 -15.46
C ILE A 40 10.96 -4.94 -15.47
N ALA A 41 10.72 -4.34 -14.29
CA ALA A 41 10.42 -2.90 -14.18
C ALA A 41 11.57 -2.04 -14.74
N ARG A 42 12.82 -2.42 -14.45
CA ARG A 42 14.02 -1.78 -15.00
C ARG A 42 14.08 -1.86 -16.53
N ARG A 43 13.81 -3.04 -17.11
CA ARG A 43 13.72 -3.19 -18.58
C ARG A 43 12.57 -2.40 -19.20
N ALA A 44 11.43 -2.27 -18.52
CA ALA A 44 10.34 -1.44 -19.00
C ALA A 44 10.73 0.05 -19.05
N ALA A 45 11.50 0.55 -18.08
CA ALA A 45 12.07 1.90 -18.11
C ALA A 45 13.13 2.08 -19.22
N GLU A 46 13.99 1.08 -19.43
CA GLU A 46 14.99 1.04 -20.51
C GLU A 46 14.32 1.03 -21.90
N GLU A 47 13.31 0.19 -22.13
CA GLU A 47 12.62 0.05 -23.43
C GLU A 47 11.65 1.21 -23.76
N THR A 48 11.15 1.94 -22.75
CA THR A 48 10.33 3.16 -22.95
C THR A 48 11.17 4.43 -23.14
N GLY A 49 12.48 4.37 -22.96
CA GLY A 49 13.38 5.54 -23.04
C GLY A 49 13.28 6.49 -21.85
N LEU A 50 12.66 6.08 -20.74
CA LEU A 50 12.56 6.86 -19.50
C LEU A 50 13.91 6.99 -18.76
N ASP A 51 14.90 6.17 -19.14
CA ASP A 51 16.30 6.26 -18.69
C ASP A 51 16.97 7.62 -19.05
N GLY A 52 16.35 8.40 -19.96
CA GLY A 52 16.70 9.79 -20.22
C GLY A 52 16.20 10.75 -19.14
N GLN A 53 16.86 10.79 -17.97
CA GLN A 53 16.59 11.79 -16.93
C GLN A 53 16.68 13.22 -17.49
N THR A 54 15.52 13.87 -17.64
CA THR A 54 15.41 15.32 -17.73
C THR A 54 14.89 15.85 -16.39
N ASP A 55 15.51 16.90 -15.83
CA ASP A 55 15.14 17.51 -14.53
C ASP A 55 13.74 18.19 -14.50
N ARG A 56 12.85 17.87 -15.44
CA ARG A 56 11.47 18.37 -15.51
C ARG A 56 10.48 17.25 -15.23
N LEU A 57 9.37 17.61 -14.59
CA LEU A 57 8.18 16.76 -14.56
C LEU A 57 7.60 16.60 -15.98
N PRO A 58 6.98 15.45 -16.30
CA PRO A 58 6.26 15.26 -17.54
C PRO A 58 5.01 16.15 -17.60
N THR A 59 4.60 16.55 -18.79
CA THR A 59 3.34 17.28 -19.01
C THR A 59 2.13 16.34 -18.95
N ALA A 60 0.95 16.89 -18.69
CA ALA A 60 -0.31 16.14 -18.72
C ALA A 60 -0.56 15.45 -20.09
N ALA A 61 0.00 15.98 -21.18
CA ALA A 61 -0.08 15.37 -22.52
C ALA A 61 0.86 14.17 -22.69
N GLU A 62 2.04 14.19 -22.05
CA GLU A 62 2.99 13.06 -22.02
C GLU A 62 2.47 11.92 -21.14
N LEU A 63 1.60 12.21 -20.17
CA LEU A 63 0.92 11.23 -19.31
C LEU A 63 -0.44 10.74 -19.85
N TYR A 64 -0.91 11.22 -21.01
CA TYR A 64 -2.24 10.91 -21.52
C TYR A 64 -2.30 9.54 -22.22
N ILE A 65 -3.12 8.63 -21.70
CA ILE A 65 -3.28 7.28 -22.24
C ILE A 65 -4.28 7.33 -23.41
N SER A 66 -3.76 7.65 -24.60
CA SER A 66 -4.55 7.80 -25.84
C SER A 66 -5.11 6.48 -26.40
N HIS A 67 -4.55 5.34 -26.01
CA HIS A 67 -5.06 4.00 -26.33
C HIS A 67 -4.69 3.02 -25.22
N LEU A 68 -5.63 2.18 -24.81
CA LEU A 68 -5.42 1.07 -23.89
C LEU A 68 -5.78 -0.24 -24.63
N PRO A 69 -4.84 -1.19 -24.79
CA PRO A 69 -5.11 -2.44 -25.49
C PRO A 69 -6.31 -3.20 -24.91
N GLY A 70 -7.14 -3.77 -25.78
CA GLY A 70 -8.33 -4.51 -25.38
C GLY A 70 -9.55 -3.66 -24.98
N LEU A 71 -9.42 -2.34 -24.88
CA LEU A 71 -10.54 -1.43 -24.61
C LEU A 71 -11.48 -1.32 -25.83
N PRO A 72 -12.82 -1.30 -25.66
CA PRO A 72 -13.75 -1.04 -26.75
C PRO A 72 -13.52 0.32 -27.43
N SER A 73 -13.60 0.35 -28.76
CA SER A 73 -13.28 1.55 -29.55
C SER A 73 -14.35 2.65 -29.50
N ASP A 74 -15.43 2.43 -28.76
CA ASP A 74 -16.47 3.40 -28.42
C ASP A 74 -16.36 3.94 -26.98
N ASP A 75 -15.37 3.49 -26.17
CA ASP A 75 -15.16 4.05 -24.84
C ASP A 75 -14.49 5.43 -24.88
N THR A 76 -14.95 6.30 -23.99
CA THR A 76 -14.57 7.72 -23.92
C THR A 76 -14.03 8.12 -22.54
N THR A 77 -13.60 7.15 -21.72
CA THR A 77 -13.02 7.43 -20.39
C THR A 77 -11.64 8.06 -20.57
N THR A 78 -11.47 9.34 -20.23
CA THR A 78 -10.15 10.00 -20.20
C THR A 78 -9.27 9.37 -19.11
N LEU A 79 -8.11 8.86 -19.51
CA LEU A 79 -7.13 8.21 -18.64
C LEU A 79 -5.78 8.93 -18.70
N PHE A 80 -5.09 9.02 -17.57
CA PHE A 80 -3.70 9.43 -17.47
C PHE A 80 -2.92 8.43 -16.62
N GLY A 81 -1.63 8.25 -16.86
CA GLY A 81 -0.80 7.41 -16.01
C GLY A 81 0.68 7.43 -16.37
N GLY A 82 1.50 6.94 -15.46
CA GLY A 82 2.96 6.99 -15.53
C GLY A 82 3.58 7.08 -14.14
N THR A 83 4.92 7.07 -14.07
CA THR A 83 5.67 7.28 -12.83
C THR A 83 5.98 8.76 -12.60
N LEU A 84 5.88 9.21 -11.34
CA LEU A 84 6.33 10.54 -10.90
C LEU A 84 7.33 10.39 -9.74
N PRO A 85 8.34 11.29 -9.62
CA PRO A 85 9.23 11.31 -8.47
C PRO A 85 8.45 11.50 -7.16
N ALA A 86 8.90 10.83 -6.10
CA ALA A 86 8.29 10.81 -4.78
C ALA A 86 9.30 11.14 -3.66
N THR A 87 10.40 11.81 -4.01
CA THR A 87 11.42 12.29 -3.06
C THR A 87 11.64 13.79 -3.22
N ALA A 88 11.86 14.49 -2.11
CA ALA A 88 12.14 15.93 -2.08
C ALA A 88 13.40 16.26 -2.90
N ALA A 89 13.31 17.14 -3.90
CA ALA A 89 14.48 17.59 -4.68
C ALA A 89 15.57 18.31 -3.85
N ALA A 90 15.24 18.81 -2.66
CA ALA A 90 16.22 19.35 -1.70
C ALA A 90 17.02 18.24 -0.99
N SER A 91 16.50 17.01 -0.98
CA SER A 91 17.15 15.82 -0.43
C SER A 91 18.12 15.23 -1.47
N ALA A 92 19.18 16.00 -1.77
CA ALA A 92 20.26 15.61 -2.69
C ALA A 92 21.67 15.66 -2.05
N THR A 93 21.77 16.03 -0.76
CA THR A 93 23.04 16.29 -0.05
C THR A 93 23.24 15.46 1.23
N SER A 94 22.60 14.29 1.30
CA SER A 94 22.76 13.26 2.32
C SER A 94 23.10 11.93 1.62
N THR A 95 23.53 10.93 2.36
CA THR A 95 23.87 9.59 1.82
C THR A 95 22.77 8.56 2.03
N ASP A 96 21.57 9.00 2.38
CA ASP A 96 20.46 8.20 2.92
C ASP A 96 19.14 8.56 2.21
N HIS A 97 19.21 8.64 0.87
CA HIS A 97 18.11 9.12 0.02
C HIS A 97 17.47 7.97 -0.74
N SER A 98 16.19 7.75 -0.53
CA SER A 98 15.39 6.95 -1.46
C SER A 98 15.15 7.75 -2.75
N ASP A 99 15.33 7.13 -3.90
CA ASP A 99 15.03 7.67 -5.23
C ASP A 99 13.65 7.23 -5.72
N ALA A 100 12.67 7.17 -4.82
CA ALA A 100 11.36 6.64 -5.10
C ALA A 100 10.64 7.34 -6.27
N HIS A 101 10.08 6.53 -7.15
CA HIS A 101 9.12 6.92 -8.19
C HIS A 101 7.84 6.11 -8.01
N LEU A 102 6.70 6.80 -7.84
CA LEU A 102 5.40 6.14 -7.70
C LEU A 102 4.63 6.19 -9.02
N TYR A 103 4.13 5.03 -9.46
CA TYR A 103 3.24 4.87 -10.61
C TYR A 103 1.79 5.14 -10.23
N PHE A 104 1.07 5.83 -11.11
CA PHE A 104 -0.37 6.03 -10.95
C PHE A 104 -1.14 5.75 -12.23
N LEU A 105 -2.41 5.38 -12.06
CA LEU A 105 -3.44 5.41 -13.09
C LEU A 105 -4.59 6.32 -12.62
N MET A 106 -4.83 7.42 -13.31
CA MET A 106 -5.92 8.36 -13.05
C MET A 106 -7.04 8.20 -14.08
N ALA A 107 -8.25 7.96 -13.61
CA ALA A 107 -9.47 7.98 -14.40
C ALA A 107 -10.30 9.23 -14.07
N GLN A 108 -10.61 10.04 -15.08
CA GLN A 108 -11.49 11.21 -14.93
C GLN A 108 -12.97 10.83 -14.80
N PRO A 109 -13.83 11.73 -14.25
CA PRO A 109 -15.26 11.50 -14.13
C PRO A 109 -15.94 11.36 -15.50
N ARG A 110 -16.73 10.29 -15.69
CA ARG A 110 -17.53 10.05 -16.90
C ARG A 110 -18.74 10.97 -17.03
N HIS A 111 -19.27 11.46 -15.91
CA HIS A 111 -20.40 12.38 -15.87
C HIS A 111 -20.02 13.66 -15.13
N ILE A 112 -20.49 14.81 -15.64
CA ILE A 112 -20.23 16.13 -15.06
C ILE A 112 -20.79 16.16 -13.63
N PRO A 113 -19.95 16.24 -12.59
CA PRO A 113 -20.43 16.12 -11.22
C PRO A 113 -20.87 17.48 -10.67
N ASN A 114 -21.79 17.47 -9.71
CA ASN A 114 -22.22 18.70 -9.02
C ASN A 114 -21.16 19.33 -8.11
N ARG A 115 -20.08 18.60 -7.82
CA ARG A 115 -18.85 19.02 -7.15
C ARG A 115 -17.70 18.16 -7.65
N HIS A 116 -16.55 18.77 -7.90
CA HIS A 116 -15.33 18.02 -8.23
C HIS A 116 -14.79 17.32 -6.99
N ARG A 117 -14.65 16.00 -7.08
CA ARG A 117 -14.11 15.14 -6.01
C ARG A 117 -12.90 14.41 -6.56
N LEU A 118 -11.86 14.33 -5.74
CA LEU A 118 -10.70 13.49 -5.98
C LEU A 118 -10.76 12.33 -4.99
N ILE A 119 -10.66 11.10 -5.48
CA ILE A 119 -10.45 9.91 -4.66
C ILE A 119 -9.05 9.39 -4.99
N ILE A 120 -8.22 9.18 -3.97
CA ILE A 120 -6.95 8.46 -4.11
C ILE A 120 -7.17 7.08 -3.50
N TRP A 121 -6.98 6.03 -4.30
CA TRP A 121 -7.19 4.64 -3.96
C TRP A 121 -5.86 3.92 -3.69
N PHE A 122 -5.84 3.13 -2.63
CA PHE A 122 -4.72 2.29 -2.19
C PHE A 122 -5.18 0.85 -1.96
N ASN A 123 -4.58 -0.14 -2.63
CA ASN A 123 -4.66 -1.53 -2.17
C ASN A 123 -3.69 -1.79 -1.00
N GLY A 124 -3.83 -2.98 -0.38
CA GLY A 124 -3.10 -3.34 0.84
C GLY A 124 -1.84 -4.16 0.61
N GLY A 125 -1.83 -5.39 1.11
CA GLY A 125 -0.69 -6.29 1.12
C GLY A 125 -0.03 -6.38 2.51
N PRO A 126 1.08 -5.67 2.80
CA PRO A 126 1.66 -4.56 2.04
C PRO A 126 2.26 -4.97 0.68
N GLY A 127 2.27 -4.06 -0.29
CA GLY A 127 2.87 -4.27 -1.61
C GLY A 127 1.93 -4.80 -2.71
N CYS A 128 0.61 -4.85 -2.47
CA CYS A 128 -0.36 -5.15 -3.54
C CYS A 128 -0.57 -3.92 -4.43
N SER A 129 -0.63 -4.12 -5.75
CA SER A 129 -0.82 -3.02 -6.70
C SER A 129 -2.21 -2.41 -6.59
N SER A 130 -2.28 -1.07 -6.62
CA SER A 130 -3.57 -0.34 -6.67
C SER A 130 -4.30 -0.53 -8.01
N LEU A 131 -3.67 -1.18 -8.99
CA LEU A 131 -4.31 -1.60 -10.23
C LEU A 131 -5.30 -2.76 -10.03
N ASP A 132 -5.25 -3.48 -8.92
CA ASP A 132 -6.33 -4.39 -8.50
C ASP A 132 -7.62 -3.58 -8.26
N GLY A 133 -7.52 -2.46 -7.54
CA GLY A 133 -8.56 -1.44 -7.45
C GLY A 133 -9.10 -1.00 -8.81
N ALA A 134 -8.20 -0.76 -9.77
CA ALA A 134 -8.52 -0.24 -11.10
C ALA A 134 -9.24 -1.27 -12.01
N PHE A 135 -8.80 -2.54 -11.98
CA PHE A 135 -9.16 -3.58 -12.95
C PHE A 135 -9.89 -4.80 -12.36
N ILE A 136 -10.10 -4.85 -11.04
CA ILE A 136 -10.78 -5.96 -10.33
C ILE A 136 -11.92 -5.43 -9.43
N GLU A 137 -11.75 -4.30 -8.74
CA GLU A 137 -12.69 -3.87 -7.67
C GLU A 137 -13.64 -2.70 -8.00
N ASN A 138 -13.12 -1.51 -8.29
CA ASN A 138 -13.90 -0.25 -8.24
C ASN A 138 -13.59 0.73 -9.37
N GLY A 139 -12.50 0.53 -10.10
CA GLY A 139 -12.13 1.30 -11.28
C GLY A 139 -12.98 1.04 -12.53
N PRO A 140 -12.69 1.80 -13.61
CA PRO A 140 -13.55 1.94 -14.79
C PRO A 140 -13.80 0.65 -15.58
N PHE A 141 -12.91 -0.35 -15.46
CA PHE A 141 -12.86 -1.52 -16.34
C PHE A 141 -12.64 -2.81 -15.57
N ARG A 142 -12.84 -3.95 -16.24
CA ARG A 142 -12.31 -5.26 -15.81
C ARG A 142 -11.63 -5.95 -16.97
N VAL A 143 -10.61 -6.74 -16.66
CA VAL A 143 -10.07 -7.74 -17.59
C VAL A 143 -11.14 -8.83 -17.82
N ASN A 144 -11.27 -9.30 -19.06
CA ASN A 144 -12.12 -10.43 -19.41
C ASN A 144 -11.36 -11.77 -19.26
N LYS A 145 -12.09 -12.89 -19.30
CA LYS A 145 -11.53 -14.25 -19.16
C LYS A 145 -10.56 -14.68 -20.28
N ASP A 146 -10.29 -13.80 -21.25
CA ASP A 146 -9.29 -13.99 -22.32
C ASP A 146 -7.93 -13.35 -21.99
N GLY A 147 -7.80 -12.65 -20.85
CA GLY A 147 -6.60 -11.93 -20.42
C GLY A 147 -6.21 -10.75 -21.30
N LYS A 148 -7.07 -10.33 -22.24
CA LYS A 148 -6.70 -9.49 -23.39
C LYS A 148 -7.71 -8.40 -23.75
N THR A 149 -8.99 -8.57 -23.42
CA THR A 149 -10.01 -7.55 -23.64
C THR A 149 -10.52 -6.99 -22.32
N LEU A 150 -10.96 -5.72 -22.37
CA LEU A 150 -11.52 -5.01 -21.23
C LEU A 150 -13.03 -4.84 -21.40
N LYS A 151 -13.77 -4.94 -20.30
CA LYS A 151 -15.20 -4.56 -20.24
C LYS A 151 -15.39 -3.33 -19.37
N LYS A 152 -16.30 -2.44 -19.79
CA LYS A 152 -16.70 -1.25 -19.03
C LYS A 152 -17.53 -1.63 -17.80
N VAL A 153 -17.31 -0.95 -16.68
CA VAL A 153 -18.08 -1.13 -15.44
C VAL A 153 -18.93 0.11 -15.19
N VAL A 154 -20.26 -0.05 -15.21
CA VAL A 154 -21.24 1.04 -15.05
C VAL A 154 -21.48 1.48 -13.59
N SER A 155 -20.71 0.92 -12.66
CA SER A 155 -20.75 1.22 -11.23
C SER A 155 -19.35 1.55 -10.69
N SER A 156 -18.45 2.03 -11.56
CA SER A 156 -17.11 2.42 -11.16
C SER A 156 -17.12 3.73 -10.39
N TRP A 157 -16.11 3.95 -9.55
CA TRP A 157 -16.06 5.16 -8.72
C TRP A 157 -15.80 6.44 -9.53
N ASN A 158 -15.27 6.29 -10.76
CA ASN A 158 -15.10 7.39 -11.70
C ASN A 158 -16.37 7.73 -12.52
N GLU A 159 -17.56 7.25 -12.14
CA GLU A 159 -18.80 7.77 -12.73
C GLU A 159 -18.99 9.26 -12.40
N TYR A 160 -18.65 9.71 -11.17
CA TYR A 160 -18.86 11.10 -10.69
C TYR A 160 -17.68 11.70 -9.89
N ALA A 161 -16.49 11.10 -9.97
CA ALA A 161 -15.26 11.58 -9.33
C ALA A 161 -14.04 11.37 -10.24
N THR A 162 -12.96 12.11 -10.00
CA THR A 162 -11.63 11.72 -10.46
C THR A 162 -11.11 10.67 -9.49
N VAL A 163 -10.63 9.52 -9.98
CA VAL A 163 -10.06 8.45 -9.16
C VAL A 163 -8.62 8.20 -9.59
N ILE A 164 -7.70 8.20 -8.63
CA ILE A 164 -6.29 7.89 -8.81
C ILE A 164 -6.00 6.58 -8.10
N PHE A 165 -5.56 5.58 -8.84
CA PHE A 165 -5.01 4.33 -8.31
C PHE A 165 -3.49 4.53 -8.20
N LEU A 166 -2.95 4.52 -6.98
CA LEU A 166 -1.54 4.84 -6.71
C LEU A 166 -0.81 3.60 -6.17
N ASP A 167 0.15 3.08 -6.94
CA ASP A 167 1.03 2.01 -6.47
C ASP A 167 2.01 2.58 -5.43
N GLN A 168 1.92 2.12 -4.18
CA GLN A 168 2.80 2.56 -3.10
C GLN A 168 2.92 1.48 -2.02
N PRO A 169 4.03 1.40 -1.27
CA PRO A 169 5.27 2.18 -1.41
C PRO A 169 6.07 1.82 -2.68
N ALA A 170 7.20 2.51 -2.92
CA ALA A 170 8.12 2.14 -4.01
C ALA A 170 8.54 0.66 -3.91
N GLY A 171 8.55 -0.04 -5.05
CA GLY A 171 8.63 -1.51 -5.14
C GLY A 171 7.28 -2.20 -5.38
N THR A 172 6.16 -1.49 -5.17
CA THR A 172 4.79 -1.99 -5.44
C THR A 172 4.44 -1.82 -6.92
N GLY A 173 3.97 -2.88 -7.59
CA GLY A 173 3.43 -2.80 -8.95
C GLY A 173 4.43 -2.20 -9.96
N PHE A 174 4.11 -1.03 -10.51
CA PHE A 174 5.01 -0.29 -11.42
C PHE A 174 5.83 0.82 -10.73
N SER A 175 5.70 1.00 -9.42
CA SER A 175 6.50 1.93 -8.62
C SER A 175 7.86 1.35 -8.27
N TYR A 176 8.92 2.15 -8.32
CA TYR A 176 10.30 1.67 -8.15
C TYR A 176 11.17 2.62 -7.32
N ALA A 177 12.30 2.08 -6.86
CA ALA A 177 13.47 2.79 -6.37
C ALA A 177 14.72 1.98 -6.79
N THR A 178 15.88 2.62 -6.88
CA THR A 178 17.19 1.95 -6.94
C THR A 178 17.91 1.91 -5.60
N SER A 179 17.43 2.67 -4.61
CA SER A 179 17.72 2.51 -3.17
C SER A 179 17.11 1.23 -2.60
N ASP A 180 17.43 0.94 -1.34
CA ASP A 180 16.60 0.05 -0.51
C ASP A 180 15.16 0.58 -0.39
N PHE A 181 14.19 -0.33 -0.22
CA PHE A 181 12.77 0.02 -0.08
C PHE A 181 12.44 0.51 1.34
N VAL A 182 11.43 1.38 1.47
CA VAL A 182 11.01 1.94 2.75
C VAL A 182 10.26 0.92 3.61
N THR A 183 10.66 0.79 4.88
CA THR A 183 10.00 -0.06 5.88
C THR A 183 9.03 0.71 6.77
N GLU A 184 9.22 2.02 6.93
CA GLU A 184 8.48 2.85 7.88
C GLU A 184 7.27 3.55 7.22
N LEU A 185 6.12 3.52 7.91
CA LEU A 185 4.86 4.09 7.42
C LEU A 185 4.92 5.62 7.27
N ASP A 186 5.65 6.32 8.14
CA ASP A 186 5.84 7.77 8.05
C ASP A 186 6.60 8.15 6.77
N THR A 187 7.68 7.43 6.45
CA THR A 187 8.48 7.67 5.23
C THR A 187 7.69 7.34 3.96
N ALA A 188 6.88 6.28 3.97
CA ALA A 188 5.96 5.97 2.87
C ALA A 188 4.88 7.05 2.69
N ALA A 189 4.36 7.62 3.79
CA ALA A 189 3.40 8.72 3.75
C ALA A 189 4.01 10.02 3.19
N ASP A 190 5.25 10.36 3.57
CA ASP A 190 5.99 11.49 3.00
C ASP A 190 6.23 11.31 1.49
N GLN A 191 6.53 10.09 1.02
CA GLN A 191 6.66 9.80 -0.42
C GLN A 191 5.34 10.05 -1.17
N VAL A 192 4.19 9.68 -0.60
CA VAL A 192 2.87 9.99 -1.18
C VAL A 192 2.61 11.51 -1.18
N VAL A 193 3.07 12.26 -0.17
CA VAL A 193 2.98 13.73 -0.17
C VAL A 193 3.84 14.34 -1.28
N GLU A 194 5.09 13.89 -1.49
CA GLU A 194 5.94 14.36 -2.60
C GLU A 194 5.33 14.05 -3.97
N PHE A 195 4.81 12.83 -4.16
CA PHE A 195 4.08 12.44 -5.35
C PHE A 195 2.91 13.41 -5.61
N LEU A 196 2.14 13.79 -4.58
CA LEU A 196 1.02 14.73 -4.72
C LEU A 196 1.46 16.17 -5.02
N ILE A 197 2.62 16.61 -4.50
CA ILE A 197 3.23 17.92 -4.87
C ILE A 197 3.56 17.94 -6.37
N ASN A 198 4.19 16.88 -6.87
CA ASN A 198 4.57 16.76 -8.27
C ASN A 198 3.34 16.60 -9.17
N LEU A 199 2.38 15.75 -8.80
CA LEU A 199 1.12 15.57 -9.52
C LEU A 199 0.31 16.87 -9.63
N TYR A 200 0.15 17.62 -8.54
CA TYR A 200 -0.59 18.89 -8.55
C TYR A 200 0.16 20.01 -9.30
N SER A 201 1.46 19.87 -9.54
CA SER A 201 2.22 20.76 -10.42
C SER A 201 1.93 20.49 -11.91
N ILE A 202 1.44 19.30 -12.25
CA ILE A 202 1.08 18.88 -13.62
C ILE A 202 -0.43 19.04 -13.87
N PHE A 203 -1.25 18.73 -12.87
CA PHE A 203 -2.72 18.80 -12.88
C PHE A 203 -3.23 19.77 -11.78
N PRO A 204 -3.01 21.09 -11.93
CA PRO A 204 -3.29 22.08 -10.88
C PRO A 204 -4.76 22.16 -10.46
N GLU A 205 -5.70 21.74 -11.31
CA GLU A 205 -7.13 21.66 -11.00
C GLU A 205 -7.43 20.70 -9.82
N LEU A 206 -6.65 19.63 -9.65
CA LEU A 206 -6.82 18.65 -8.58
C LEU A 206 -6.68 19.28 -7.19
N SER A 207 -5.83 20.30 -7.05
CA SER A 207 -5.59 21.02 -5.78
C SER A 207 -6.82 21.72 -5.20
N THR A 208 -7.88 21.88 -6.00
CA THR A 208 -9.13 22.55 -5.62
C THR A 208 -10.29 21.59 -5.31
N MET A 209 -10.11 20.29 -5.53
CA MET A 209 -11.18 19.29 -5.40
C MET A 209 -11.43 18.87 -3.95
N ASP A 210 -12.66 18.44 -3.64
CA ASP A 210 -12.98 17.76 -2.38
C ASP A 210 -12.26 16.39 -2.37
N THR A 211 -11.13 16.28 -1.66
CA THR A 211 -10.25 15.09 -1.70
C THR A 211 -10.61 14.05 -0.64
N TYR A 212 -10.59 12.78 -1.01
CA TYR A 212 -10.83 11.63 -0.15
C TYR A 212 -9.71 10.61 -0.32
N LEU A 213 -9.21 10.05 0.79
CA LEU A 213 -8.33 8.88 0.75
C LEU A 213 -9.18 7.63 0.92
N ALA A 214 -9.00 6.63 0.06
CA ALA A 214 -9.78 5.41 0.07
C ALA A 214 -8.89 4.19 -0.21
N GLY A 215 -9.31 3.01 0.22
CA GLY A 215 -8.52 1.79 0.00
C GLY A 215 -8.96 0.65 0.88
N GLU A 216 -8.21 -0.45 0.82
CA GLU A 216 -8.56 -1.69 1.50
C GLU A 216 -7.39 -2.42 2.20
N SER A 217 -7.72 -3.41 3.03
CA SER A 217 -6.74 -4.30 3.66
C SER A 217 -5.67 -3.50 4.44
N TYR A 218 -4.38 -3.69 4.18
CA TYR A 218 -3.27 -2.95 4.83
C TYR A 218 -3.30 -1.42 4.57
N ALA A 219 -4.11 -0.91 3.64
CA ALA A 219 -4.39 0.52 3.55
C ALA A 219 -5.09 1.09 4.80
N GLY A 220 -5.62 0.23 5.68
CA GLY A 220 -5.99 0.60 7.05
C GLY A 220 -4.83 1.17 7.89
N GLN A 221 -3.57 0.87 7.54
CA GLN A 221 -2.38 1.54 8.06
C GLN A 221 -1.95 2.72 7.19
N TYR A 222 -1.88 2.55 5.86
CA TYR A 222 -1.41 3.62 4.96
C TYR A 222 -2.26 4.91 5.06
N ILE A 223 -3.59 4.78 5.05
CA ILE A 223 -4.50 5.93 4.93
C ILE A 223 -4.43 6.89 6.13
N PRO A 224 -4.41 6.43 7.41
CA PRO A 224 -4.17 7.31 8.56
C PRO A 224 -2.83 8.05 8.53
N TYR A 225 -1.74 7.38 8.15
CA TYR A 225 -0.40 7.99 8.09
C TYR A 225 -0.31 9.03 6.98
N ILE A 226 -0.76 8.69 5.77
CA ILE A 226 -0.88 9.62 4.63
C ILE A 226 -1.78 10.81 4.98
N ALA A 227 -2.88 10.59 5.72
CA ALA A 227 -3.74 11.68 6.19
C ALA A 227 -3.03 12.62 7.17
N SER A 228 -2.18 12.12 8.08
CA SER A 228 -1.41 12.97 9.01
C SER A 228 -0.38 13.81 8.25
N ALA A 229 0.43 13.19 7.40
CA ALA A 229 1.42 13.90 6.57
C ALA A 229 0.77 14.99 5.68
N ILE A 230 -0.42 14.73 5.13
CA ILE A 230 -1.22 15.70 4.36
C ILE A 230 -1.75 16.86 5.22
N LEU A 231 -2.05 16.64 6.50
CA LEU A 231 -2.54 17.68 7.42
C LEU A 231 -1.41 18.49 8.06
N GLU A 232 -0.22 17.90 8.18
CA GLU A 232 0.96 18.52 8.80
C GLU A 232 1.84 19.27 7.78
N THR A 233 1.82 18.88 6.49
CA THR A 233 2.61 19.54 5.46
C THR A 233 2.14 20.97 5.17
N ALA A 234 3.07 21.93 5.27
CA ALA A 234 2.85 23.32 4.88
C ALA A 234 3.10 23.58 3.38
N ARG A 235 3.52 22.56 2.61
CA ARG A 235 4.03 22.72 1.23
C ARG A 235 2.94 22.72 0.16
N ILE A 236 1.89 21.94 0.36
CA ILE A 236 0.67 21.94 -0.47
C ILE A 236 -0.56 21.93 0.42
N LYS A 237 -1.68 22.42 -0.12
CA LYS A 237 -2.97 22.41 0.55
C LYS A 237 -3.91 21.45 -0.18
N ILE A 238 -4.06 20.25 0.35
CA ILE A 238 -5.04 19.27 -0.13
C ILE A 238 -6.37 19.50 0.61
N PRO A 239 -7.52 19.68 -0.07
CA PRO A 239 -8.80 19.90 0.61
C PRO A 239 -9.43 18.63 1.20
N LEU A 240 -8.66 17.81 1.94
CA LEU A 240 -9.07 16.53 2.52
C LEU A 240 -10.41 16.61 3.27
N LYS A 241 -11.36 15.72 2.91
CA LYS A 241 -12.75 15.68 3.42
C LYS A 241 -13.13 14.39 4.17
N GLY A 242 -12.39 13.31 3.98
CA GLY A 242 -12.71 12.03 4.63
C GLY A 242 -11.80 10.89 4.19
N LEU A 243 -11.88 9.80 4.96
CA LEU A 243 -11.12 8.56 4.80
C LEU A 243 -12.12 7.40 4.62
N VAL A 244 -11.86 6.47 3.70
CA VAL A 244 -12.76 5.35 3.37
C VAL A 244 -11.98 4.03 3.33
N MET A 245 -12.02 3.26 4.41
CA MET A 245 -11.21 2.05 4.58
C MET A 245 -12.10 0.80 4.48
N GLY A 246 -12.08 0.12 3.34
CA GLY A 246 -12.78 -1.15 3.12
C GLY A 246 -12.03 -2.31 3.77
N ASN A 247 -12.69 -3.05 4.68
CA ASN A 247 -12.11 -4.20 5.38
C ASN A 247 -10.70 -3.95 5.98
N GLY A 248 -10.42 -2.70 6.38
CA GLY A 248 -9.07 -2.27 6.71
C GLY A 248 -8.47 -3.00 7.91
N TRP A 249 -7.15 -3.19 7.88
CA TRP A 249 -6.36 -3.69 8.99
C TRP A 249 -5.67 -2.50 9.68
N TYR A 250 -6.14 -2.14 10.88
CA TYR A 250 -5.78 -0.87 11.56
C TYR A 250 -5.59 -1.03 13.09
N SER A 251 -6.24 -2.00 13.74
CA SER A 251 -6.04 -2.31 15.16
C SER A 251 -5.81 -3.82 15.36
N PRO A 252 -4.55 -4.28 15.32
CA PRO A 252 -4.24 -5.70 15.48
C PRO A 252 -4.76 -6.26 16.82
N LYS A 253 -4.68 -5.45 17.89
CA LYS A 253 -5.14 -5.79 19.24
C LYS A 253 -6.64 -6.09 19.32
N ASP A 254 -7.47 -5.40 18.52
CA ASP A 254 -8.92 -5.60 18.50
C ASP A 254 -9.34 -6.63 17.44
N GLN A 255 -8.61 -6.69 16.31
CA GLN A 255 -8.98 -7.53 15.16
C GLN A 255 -8.60 -9.00 15.34
N TYR A 256 -7.43 -9.33 15.94
CA TYR A 256 -7.02 -10.73 16.12
C TYR A 256 -7.98 -11.54 17.03
N PRO A 257 -8.47 -11.03 18.18
CA PRO A 257 -9.47 -11.76 18.98
C PRO A 257 -10.78 -11.97 18.25
N ALA A 258 -11.21 -10.98 17.45
CA ALA A 258 -12.46 -11.04 16.69
C ALA A 258 -12.48 -12.18 15.66
N TYR A 259 -11.32 -12.65 15.17
CA TYR A 259 -11.24 -13.80 14.26
C TYR A 259 -11.82 -15.08 14.90
N LEU A 260 -11.46 -15.39 16.16
CA LEU A 260 -11.94 -16.60 16.82
C LEU A 260 -13.44 -16.53 17.16
N ASP A 261 -13.89 -15.37 17.67
CA ASP A 261 -15.31 -15.16 17.96
C ASP A 261 -16.17 -15.22 16.67
N TYR A 262 -15.69 -14.64 15.57
CA TYR A 262 -16.32 -14.75 14.26
C TYR A 262 -16.42 -16.22 13.79
N LEU A 263 -15.32 -16.98 13.84
CA LEU A 263 -15.30 -18.38 13.42
C LEU A 263 -16.26 -19.25 14.24
N VAL A 264 -16.41 -18.97 15.55
CA VAL A 264 -17.39 -19.65 16.41
C VAL A 264 -18.82 -19.21 16.08
N GLN A 265 -19.07 -17.91 15.91
CA GLN A 265 -20.40 -17.37 15.56
C GLN A 265 -20.90 -17.91 14.20
N ARG A 266 -20.00 -18.02 13.22
CA ARG A 266 -20.27 -18.58 11.88
C ARG A 266 -20.29 -20.11 11.84
N LYS A 267 -20.02 -20.78 12.96
CA LYS A 267 -19.94 -22.26 13.09
C LYS A 267 -18.86 -22.90 12.20
N LEU A 268 -17.82 -22.13 11.87
CA LEU A 268 -16.62 -22.61 11.18
C LEU A 268 -15.66 -23.32 12.16
N VAL A 269 -15.68 -22.91 13.44
CA VAL A 269 -14.93 -23.56 14.53
C VAL A 269 -15.87 -23.85 15.71
N THR A 270 -15.84 -25.08 16.24
CA THR A 270 -16.63 -25.44 17.44
C THR A 270 -15.90 -24.99 18.71
N LYS A 271 -16.58 -24.23 19.58
CA LYS A 271 -16.02 -23.76 20.87
C LYS A 271 -15.53 -24.93 21.73
N GLY A 272 -14.31 -24.83 22.24
CA GLY A 272 -13.66 -25.87 23.07
C GLY A 272 -13.03 -27.04 22.31
N SER A 273 -13.13 -27.08 20.98
CA SER A 273 -12.40 -28.02 20.11
C SER A 273 -10.88 -27.85 20.18
N ALA A 274 -10.13 -28.74 19.52
CA ALA A 274 -8.68 -28.60 19.37
C ALA A 274 -8.32 -27.30 18.64
N THR A 275 -8.87 -27.09 17.42
CA THR A 275 -8.74 -25.84 16.65
C THR A 275 -9.01 -24.59 17.48
N TYR A 276 -10.13 -24.56 18.21
CA TYR A 276 -10.49 -23.42 19.06
C TYR A 276 -9.41 -23.11 20.10
N LYS A 277 -8.85 -24.14 20.75
CA LYS A 277 -7.81 -23.99 21.78
C LYS A 277 -6.46 -23.55 21.19
N THR A 278 -6.11 -24.02 20.00
CA THR A 278 -4.91 -23.59 19.28
C THR A 278 -4.99 -22.09 18.96
N ILE A 279 -6.04 -21.68 18.23
CA ILE A 279 -6.23 -20.27 17.83
C ILE A 279 -6.33 -19.37 19.07
N GLN A 280 -7.06 -19.78 20.11
CA GLN A 280 -7.14 -19.03 21.37
C GLN A 280 -5.75 -18.81 21.98
N LYS A 281 -4.95 -19.88 22.13
CA LYS A 281 -3.60 -19.80 22.71
C LYS A 281 -2.69 -18.87 21.91
N THR A 282 -2.65 -19.02 20.59
CA THR A 282 -1.81 -18.18 19.70
C THR A 282 -2.25 -16.71 19.75
N THR A 283 -3.55 -16.44 19.86
CA THR A 283 -4.08 -15.09 20.05
C THR A 283 -3.67 -14.50 21.41
N GLU A 284 -3.78 -15.27 22.50
CA GLU A 284 -3.34 -14.86 23.84
C GLU A 284 -1.82 -14.59 23.89
N GLU A 285 -1.01 -15.41 23.20
CA GLU A 285 0.43 -15.22 23.09
C GLU A 285 0.79 -13.99 22.23
N CYS A 286 0.10 -13.76 21.10
CA CYS A 286 0.22 -12.55 20.28
C CYS A 286 -0.08 -11.26 21.07
N LEU A 287 -1.24 -11.20 21.76
CA LEU A 287 -1.61 -10.03 22.57
C LEU A 287 -0.59 -9.76 23.67
N LYS A 288 -0.04 -10.81 24.28
CA LYS A 288 1.04 -10.71 25.26
C LYS A 288 2.33 -10.17 24.61
N THR A 289 2.74 -10.67 23.44
CA THR A 289 3.91 -10.14 22.69
C THR A 289 3.74 -8.65 22.39
N LEU A 290 2.59 -8.24 21.85
CA LEU A 290 2.28 -6.83 21.54
C LEU A 290 2.36 -5.93 22.78
N HIS A 291 1.85 -6.38 23.93
CA HIS A 291 1.94 -5.64 25.19
C HIS A 291 3.38 -5.58 25.72
N GLU A 292 4.12 -6.69 25.69
CA GLU A 292 5.52 -6.71 26.12
C GLU A 292 6.42 -5.83 25.25
N MET A 293 6.13 -5.69 23.95
CA MET A 293 6.86 -4.78 23.05
C MET A 293 6.64 -3.32 23.45
N GLU A 294 5.38 -2.87 23.54
CA GLU A 294 5.02 -1.50 23.95
C GLU A 294 5.52 -1.12 25.36
N VAL A 295 5.67 -2.09 26.27
CA VAL A 295 6.23 -1.88 27.62
C VAL A 295 7.75 -1.82 27.63
N LYS A 296 8.44 -2.57 26.76
CA LYS A 296 9.92 -2.55 26.64
C LYS A 296 10.40 -1.28 25.93
N ASP A 297 9.68 -0.88 24.88
CA ASP A 297 9.92 0.35 24.14
C ASP A 297 8.60 0.95 23.63
N PRO A 298 8.20 2.14 24.11
CA PRO A 298 7.02 2.85 23.63
C PRO A 298 7.04 3.20 22.12
N GLN A 299 8.20 3.15 21.45
CA GLN A 299 8.29 3.30 19.99
C GLN A 299 7.77 2.06 19.24
N MET A 300 7.78 0.89 19.87
CA MET A 300 7.18 -0.34 19.32
C MET A 300 5.64 -0.38 19.47
N LYS A 301 5.03 0.75 19.84
CA LYS A 301 3.58 0.89 19.91
C LYS A 301 3.00 1.01 18.49
N GLY A 302 2.34 -0.06 18.06
CA GLY A 302 1.73 -0.14 16.73
C GLY A 302 2.56 -0.93 15.72
N SER A 303 3.67 -1.56 16.13
CA SER A 303 4.43 -2.49 15.28
C SER A 303 3.51 -3.51 14.60
N THR A 304 3.58 -3.55 13.28
CA THR A 304 2.65 -4.31 12.44
C THR A 304 3.15 -5.73 12.15
N VAL A 305 4.46 -5.89 11.96
CA VAL A 305 5.13 -7.19 11.70
C VAL A 305 5.46 -7.85 13.04
N VAL A 306 4.70 -8.89 13.40
CA VAL A 306 4.85 -9.63 14.66
C VAL A 306 4.55 -11.11 14.41
N GLY A 307 5.59 -11.94 14.27
CA GLY A 307 5.46 -13.34 13.87
C GLY A 307 4.55 -14.21 14.75
N THR A 308 4.43 -13.93 16.05
CA THR A 308 3.45 -14.62 16.93
C THR A 308 1.99 -14.33 16.54
N CYS A 309 1.73 -13.19 15.93
CA CYS A 309 0.42 -12.74 15.50
C CYS A 309 0.09 -13.18 14.06
N GLU A 310 1.09 -13.22 13.17
CA GLU A 310 0.97 -13.79 11.83
C GLU A 310 0.50 -15.26 11.88
N GLN A 311 1.01 -16.03 12.86
CA GLN A 311 0.63 -17.42 13.07
C GLN A 311 -0.88 -17.63 13.35
N ILE A 312 -1.63 -16.61 13.77
CA ILE A 312 -3.08 -16.72 14.01
C ILE A 312 -3.82 -17.07 12.72
N LEU A 313 -3.46 -16.45 11.58
CA LEU A 313 -4.10 -16.76 10.29
C LEU A 313 -3.69 -18.15 9.76
N ASN A 314 -2.47 -18.59 10.05
CA ASN A 314 -2.03 -19.96 9.76
C ASN A 314 -2.85 -20.99 10.57
N ASP A 315 -3.03 -20.77 11.87
CA ASP A 315 -3.81 -21.65 12.76
C ASP A 315 -5.30 -21.67 12.40
N VAL A 316 -5.85 -20.54 11.94
CA VAL A 316 -7.21 -20.46 11.37
C VAL A 316 -7.30 -21.28 10.08
N THR A 317 -6.33 -21.14 9.18
CA THR A 317 -6.32 -21.83 7.88
C THR A 317 -6.20 -23.35 8.08
N GLU A 318 -5.16 -23.82 8.76
CA GLU A 318 -4.96 -25.25 9.07
C GLU A 318 -6.14 -25.82 9.86
N GLY A 319 -6.60 -25.08 10.88
CA GLY A 319 -7.67 -25.51 11.78
C GLY A 319 -9.06 -25.61 11.16
N THR A 320 -9.28 -25.04 9.96
CA THR A 320 -10.57 -25.04 9.25
C THR A 320 -10.58 -25.85 7.95
N LYS A 321 -9.45 -26.46 7.54
CA LYS A 321 -9.33 -27.29 6.33
C LYS A 321 -10.38 -28.41 6.23
N LYS A 322 -10.73 -28.78 4.99
CA LYS A 322 -11.68 -29.85 4.64
C LYS A 322 -11.08 -30.74 3.57
N GLY A 323 -10.18 -31.64 3.97
CA GLY A 323 -9.31 -32.35 3.04
C GLY A 323 -8.37 -31.36 2.35
N ASP A 324 -8.29 -31.43 1.02
CA ASP A 324 -7.43 -30.58 0.20
C ASP A 324 -7.95 -29.13 0.03
N LEU A 325 -9.11 -28.82 0.63
CA LEU A 325 -9.75 -27.51 0.58
C LEU A 325 -9.44 -26.67 1.82
N CYS A 326 -9.01 -25.42 1.60
CA CYS A 326 -8.86 -24.39 2.61
C CYS A 326 -10.08 -23.48 2.67
N LEU A 327 -10.38 -22.94 3.85
CA LEU A 327 -11.31 -21.82 3.99
C LEU A 327 -10.73 -20.61 3.24
N ASN A 328 -11.52 -19.97 2.39
CA ASN A 328 -11.10 -18.72 1.76
C ASN A 328 -11.12 -17.60 2.82
N GLN A 329 -9.96 -17.02 3.12
CA GLN A 329 -9.84 -15.96 4.14
C GLN A 329 -10.45 -14.62 3.69
N TYR A 330 -10.57 -14.38 2.38
CA TYR A 330 -11.15 -13.16 1.82
C TYR A 330 -12.69 -13.24 1.70
N ASP A 331 -13.24 -14.44 1.45
CA ASP A 331 -14.66 -14.74 1.60
C ASP A 331 -14.89 -16.10 2.28
N THR A 332 -15.11 -16.06 3.60
CA THR A 332 -15.36 -17.27 4.41
C THR A 332 -16.69 -17.97 4.13
N SER A 333 -17.47 -17.54 3.13
CA SER A 333 -18.55 -18.33 2.55
C SER A 333 -18.04 -19.45 1.63
N SER A 334 -16.83 -19.33 1.08
CA SER A 334 -16.24 -20.28 0.10
C SER A 334 -15.10 -21.12 0.67
N TYR A 335 -14.82 -22.21 -0.03
CA TYR A 335 -13.68 -23.11 0.19
C TYR A 335 -13.05 -23.39 -1.17
N ASN A 336 -11.75 -23.15 -1.29
CA ASN A 336 -10.96 -23.31 -2.51
C ASN A 336 -9.87 -24.37 -2.25
N ARG A 337 -9.13 -24.87 -3.26
CA ARG A 337 -7.91 -25.64 -2.94
C ARG A 337 -6.90 -24.74 -2.24
N CYS A 338 -6.12 -25.30 -1.33
CA CYS A 338 -5.14 -24.54 -0.53
C CYS A 338 -4.02 -23.87 -1.35
N GLU A 339 -3.88 -24.20 -2.64
CA GLU A 339 -2.91 -23.64 -3.58
C GLU A 339 -3.58 -22.87 -4.74
N GLU A 340 -4.91 -22.67 -4.71
CA GLU A 340 -5.63 -21.87 -5.71
C GLU A 340 -5.66 -20.38 -5.32
N GLU A 341 -5.05 -19.55 -6.16
CA GLU A 341 -5.06 -18.08 -6.04
C GLU A 341 -6.49 -17.52 -6.13
N TRP A 342 -6.73 -16.41 -5.41
CA TRP A 342 -8.01 -15.71 -5.37
C TRP A 342 -7.79 -14.21 -5.64
N PRO A 343 -8.65 -13.54 -6.44
CA PRO A 343 -9.90 -14.04 -7.01
C PRO A 343 -9.73 -14.88 -8.31
N PRO A 344 -10.51 -15.98 -8.48
CA PRO A 344 -10.36 -16.95 -9.57
C PRO A 344 -10.77 -16.39 -10.95
N GLU A 345 -11.32 -15.19 -11.02
CA GLU A 345 -11.56 -14.44 -12.25
C GLU A 345 -10.26 -14.02 -12.97
N VAL A 346 -9.11 -14.05 -12.28
CA VAL A 346 -7.89 -13.32 -12.68
C VAL A 346 -6.69 -14.25 -12.96
N THR A 347 -6.94 -15.53 -13.27
CA THR A 347 -5.93 -16.59 -13.54
C THR A 347 -4.97 -16.35 -14.72
N GLN A 348 -4.98 -15.16 -15.34
CA GLN A 348 -4.05 -14.74 -16.39
C GLN A 348 -3.23 -13.49 -16.02
N VAL A 349 -3.54 -12.81 -14.91
CA VAL A 349 -2.62 -11.82 -14.30
C VAL A 349 -1.90 -12.55 -13.18
N GLN A 350 -0.83 -13.26 -13.53
CA GLN A 350 0.08 -13.78 -12.52
C GLN A 350 0.82 -12.61 -11.86
N PRO A 351 1.12 -12.67 -10.55
CA PRO A 351 2.09 -11.75 -9.96
C PRO A 351 3.46 -11.89 -10.66
N PRO A 352 4.20 -10.78 -10.88
CA PRO A 352 5.39 -10.73 -11.75
C PRO A 352 6.68 -11.41 -11.23
#